data_AF-A0A5B8J2P0-F1
#
_entry.id   AF-A0A5B8J2P0-F1
#
_cell.length_a   1.000
_cell.length_b   1.000
_cell.length_c   1.000
_cell.angle_alpha   90.00
_cell.angle_beta   90.00
_cell.angle_gamma   90.00
#
_symmetry.space_group_name_H-M   'P 1'
#
loop_
_entity.id
_entity.type
_entity.pdbx_description
1 polymer ?
#
loop_
_entity_poly.entity_id
_entity_poly.type
_entity_poly.pdbx_seq_one_letter_code
_entity_poly.pdbx_strand_id
1 'polypeptide(L)'
;MAQSQEVIAYDGTLLQALDNSLTVSRMAPYLALAGGNPVHAYQVYLWNARLAKAFLYPLGVVEVTLRNSMHRALTKEFGTADWVLCPENHYPHFNAATLRSHKIAKDRLLNSLAGIQPTADQMVAALSFDFWSNLFRPEYNVLWATGTVLTDTFPLMPAPVTSIKARQLMASINHLRNRIAHHEPIHRINLQEEFDKISETVSYICGDTQSWMKKCSTVTRTLRAGPPKKSSLPGLQVSSTNIRQPLELSFDTPLTTALSAIILQRPQVAMVLDQNGTSSLVTGLQILQFMEKNAIENGGGILISDETLSDVIANTDAPQVDYISPDDTTGDVLALFFPRGKKAKRPQYLIVKDDQRILGVIQNPVVKYA
;
A
#
# COMPACT_ATOMS: atom_id res chain seq x y z
N MET A 1 1.75 7.55 12.40
CA MET A 1 0.48 7.40 11.65
C MET A 1 -0.38 6.36 12.33
N ALA A 2 -1.63 6.72 12.67
CA ALA A 2 -2.48 5.95 13.58
C ALA A 2 -2.87 4.56 13.01
N GLN A 3 -2.05 3.56 13.32
CA GLN A 3 -2.55 2.23 13.65
C GLN A 3 -3.41 2.35 14.92
N SER A 4 -4.24 1.35 15.22
CA SER A 4 -4.90 1.32 16.53
C SER A 4 -3.81 1.46 17.59
N GLN A 5 -3.99 2.37 18.55
CA GLN A 5 -3.01 2.54 19.62
C GLN A 5 -2.93 1.28 20.50
N GLU A 6 -3.99 0.46 20.45
CA GLU A 6 -4.14 -0.78 21.21
C GLU A 6 -4.73 -1.90 20.34
N VAL A 7 -4.54 -3.14 20.76
CA VAL A 7 -5.19 -4.30 20.14
C VAL A 7 -6.66 -4.31 20.56
N ILE A 8 -7.58 -4.30 19.58
CA ILE A 8 -9.02 -4.33 19.85
C ILE A 8 -9.51 -5.78 19.89
N ALA A 9 -10.06 -6.19 21.02
CA ALA A 9 -10.80 -7.44 21.12
C ALA A 9 -12.27 -7.19 20.72
N TYR A 10 -12.72 -7.80 19.63
CA TYR A 10 -14.09 -7.70 19.15
C TYR A 10 -14.98 -8.73 19.86
N ASP A 11 -15.35 -8.46 21.10
CA ASP A 11 -16.33 -9.26 21.84
C ASP A 11 -17.78 -8.96 21.43
N GLY A 12 -18.73 -9.78 21.88
CA GLY A 12 -20.14 -9.64 21.51
C GLY A 12 -20.76 -8.30 21.94
N THR A 13 -20.33 -7.76 23.09
CA THR A 13 -20.82 -6.48 23.61
C THR A 13 -20.38 -5.32 22.73
N LEU A 14 -19.09 -5.29 22.35
CA LEU A 14 -18.54 -4.27 21.47
C LEU A 14 -19.16 -4.35 20.08
N LEU A 15 -19.31 -5.54 19.52
CA LEU A 15 -19.94 -5.73 18.21
C LEU A 15 -21.37 -5.19 18.19
N GLN A 16 -22.16 -5.47 19.23
CA GLN A 16 -23.53 -4.95 19.34
C GLN A 16 -23.56 -3.42 19.46
N ALA A 17 -22.66 -2.83 20.24
CA ALA A 17 -22.55 -1.37 20.35
C ALA A 17 -22.19 -0.71 19.01
N LEU A 18 -21.27 -1.33 18.25
CA LEU A 18 -20.87 -0.85 16.93
C LEU A 18 -22.00 -1.00 15.90
N ASP A 19 -22.75 -2.10 15.91
CA ASP A 19 -23.87 -2.31 14.98
C ASP A 19 -24.98 -1.26 15.19
N ASN A 20 -25.27 -0.92 16.46
CA ASN A 20 -26.22 0.11 16.81
C ASN A 20 -25.77 1.51 16.36
N SER A 21 -24.46 1.79 16.41
CA SER A 21 -23.91 3.13 16.14
C SER A 21 -23.57 3.36 14.67
N LEU A 22 -23.06 2.35 13.98
CA LEU A 22 -22.60 2.43 12.59
C LEU A 22 -23.65 1.89 11.59
N THR A 23 -24.77 1.37 12.08
CA THR A 23 -25.91 0.77 11.36
C THR A 23 -25.58 -0.51 10.59
N VAL A 24 -26.48 -1.49 10.70
CA VAL A 24 -26.40 -2.78 9.99
C VAL A 24 -26.33 -2.62 8.47
N SER A 25 -27.07 -1.65 7.90
CA SER A 25 -27.10 -1.40 6.45
C SER A 25 -25.73 -0.99 5.89
N ARG A 26 -24.98 -0.17 6.64
CA ARG A 26 -23.63 0.25 6.27
C ARG A 26 -22.63 -0.90 6.37
N MET A 27 -22.84 -1.82 7.31
CA MET A 27 -22.00 -2.99 7.53
C MET A 27 -22.31 -4.17 6.60
N ALA A 28 -23.52 -4.26 6.04
CA ALA A 28 -23.93 -5.37 5.18
C ALA A 28 -22.96 -5.67 4.01
N PRO A 29 -22.42 -4.67 3.27
CA PRO A 29 -21.45 -4.94 2.20
C PRO A 29 -20.13 -5.53 2.73
N TYR A 30 -19.73 -5.19 3.95
CA TYR A 30 -18.52 -5.71 4.59
C TYR A 30 -18.77 -7.12 5.13
N LEU A 31 -19.95 -7.37 5.71
CA LEU A 31 -20.35 -8.68 6.22
C LEU A 31 -20.44 -9.73 5.10
N ALA A 32 -21.00 -9.34 3.95
CA ALA A 32 -21.04 -10.19 2.77
C ALA A 32 -19.63 -10.55 2.27
N LEU A 33 -18.72 -9.57 2.24
CA LEU A 33 -17.32 -9.80 1.86
C LEU A 33 -16.57 -10.68 2.87
N ALA A 34 -16.97 -10.59 4.14
CA ALA A 34 -16.40 -11.36 5.24
C ALA A 34 -16.98 -12.77 5.41
N GLY A 35 -17.82 -13.25 4.48
CA GLY A 35 -18.44 -14.57 4.59
C GLY A 35 -19.32 -14.72 5.82
N GLY A 36 -19.94 -13.63 6.30
CA GLY A 36 -20.76 -13.63 7.51
C GLY A 36 -19.99 -13.51 8.83
N ASN A 37 -18.66 -13.35 8.81
CA ASN A 37 -17.88 -13.12 10.02
C ASN A 37 -17.94 -11.63 10.44
N PRO A 38 -18.59 -11.29 11.57
CA PRO A 38 -18.76 -9.89 11.98
C PRO A 38 -17.43 -9.23 12.38
N VAL A 39 -16.53 -9.96 13.03
CA VAL A 39 -15.20 -9.44 13.42
C VAL A 39 -14.41 -9.02 12.18
N HIS A 40 -14.33 -9.90 11.18
CA HIS A 40 -13.61 -9.60 9.95
C HIS A 40 -14.28 -8.46 9.18
N ALA A 41 -15.61 -8.38 9.16
CA ALA A 41 -16.34 -7.27 8.54
C ALA A 41 -15.93 -5.91 9.15
N TYR A 42 -15.84 -5.83 10.48
CA TYR A 42 -15.39 -4.62 11.18
C TYR A 42 -13.92 -4.29 10.95
N GLN A 43 -13.06 -5.30 10.84
CA GLN A 43 -11.66 -5.11 10.47
C GLN A 43 -11.52 -4.53 9.05
N VAL A 44 -12.31 -5.02 8.07
CA VAL A 44 -12.34 -4.49 6.70
C VAL A 44 -12.90 -3.07 6.69
N TYR A 45 -13.96 -2.80 7.46
CA TYR A 45 -14.51 -1.45 7.62
C TYR A 45 -13.45 -0.46 8.12
N LEU A 46 -12.73 -0.81 9.19
CA LEU A 46 -11.67 0.00 9.76
C LEU A 46 -10.50 0.19 8.78
N TRP A 47 -10.14 -0.85 8.04
CA TRP A 47 -9.14 -0.76 6.98
C TRP A 47 -9.57 0.18 5.85
N ASN A 48 -10.82 0.10 5.39
CA ASN A 48 -11.39 1.02 4.40
C ASN A 48 -11.31 2.49 4.88
N ALA A 49 -11.66 2.75 6.14
CA ALA A 49 -11.53 4.09 6.72
C ALA A 49 -10.07 4.57 6.77
N ARG A 50 -9.12 3.67 7.07
CA ARG A 50 -7.68 3.98 7.03
C ARG A 50 -7.18 4.26 5.61
N LEU A 51 -7.67 3.53 4.60
CA LEU A 51 -7.37 3.80 3.19
C LEU A 51 -7.87 5.20 2.81
N ALA A 52 -9.14 5.51 3.12
CA ALA A 52 -9.74 6.81 2.84
C ALA A 52 -8.91 7.95 3.47
N LYS A 53 -8.49 7.78 4.72
CA LYS A 53 -7.58 8.70 5.41
C LYS A 53 -6.23 8.83 4.72
N ALA A 54 -5.61 7.72 4.29
CA ALA A 54 -4.30 7.74 3.63
C ALA A 54 -4.34 8.51 2.30
N PHE A 55 -5.47 8.45 1.58
CA PHE A 55 -5.68 9.18 0.33
C PHE A 55 -5.90 10.69 0.49
N LEU A 56 -6.26 11.18 1.68
CA LEU A 56 -6.45 12.62 1.91
C LEU A 56 -5.18 13.43 1.59
N TYR A 57 -3.99 12.89 1.89
CA TYR A 57 -2.73 13.56 1.59
C TYR A 57 -2.48 13.72 0.08
N PRO A 58 -2.40 12.65 -0.75
CA PRO A 58 -2.18 12.81 -2.18
C PRO A 58 -3.31 13.55 -2.88
N LEU A 59 -4.57 13.42 -2.43
CA LEU A 59 -5.68 14.22 -2.95
C LEU A 59 -5.50 15.71 -2.69
N GLY A 60 -5.08 16.10 -1.48
CA GLY A 60 -4.77 17.49 -1.17
C GLY A 60 -3.61 18.04 -1.99
N VAL A 61 -2.56 17.24 -2.21
CA VAL A 61 -1.42 17.65 -3.05
C VAL A 61 -1.85 17.90 -4.50
N VAL A 62 -2.60 16.98 -5.11
CA VAL A 62 -3.04 17.18 -6.50
C VAL A 62 -4.03 18.34 -6.63
N GLU A 63 -4.93 18.54 -5.65
CA GLU A 63 -5.86 19.67 -5.63
C GLU A 63 -5.12 21.02 -5.62
N VAL A 64 -4.18 21.20 -4.70
CA VAL A 64 -3.41 22.45 -4.58
C VAL A 64 -2.52 22.66 -5.80
N THR A 65 -1.86 21.61 -6.28
CA THR A 65 -0.96 21.70 -7.43
C THR A 65 -1.73 22.04 -8.71
N LEU A 66 -2.86 21.38 -8.93
CA LEU A 66 -3.73 21.59 -10.09
C LEU A 66 -4.31 23.01 -10.09
N ARG A 67 -4.96 23.44 -9.00
CA ARG A 67 -5.61 24.76 -8.95
C ARG A 67 -4.60 25.90 -9.16
N ASN A 68 -3.40 25.77 -8.59
CA ASN A 68 -2.35 26.78 -8.76
C ASN A 68 -1.83 26.78 -10.21
N SER A 69 -1.71 25.62 -10.84
CA SER A 69 -1.29 25.52 -12.25
C SER A 69 -2.33 26.12 -13.20
N MET A 70 -3.60 25.73 -13.02
CA MET A 70 -4.72 26.29 -13.79
C MET A 70 -4.83 27.80 -13.60
N HIS A 71 -4.70 28.29 -12.36
CA HIS A 71 -4.77 29.72 -12.09
C HIS A 71 -3.68 30.49 -12.84
N ARG A 72 -2.42 30.04 -12.79
CA ARG A 72 -1.33 30.67 -13.54
C ARG A 72 -1.57 30.68 -15.05
N ALA A 73 -2.03 29.56 -15.61
CA ALA A 73 -2.32 29.45 -17.03
C ALA A 73 -3.44 30.41 -17.47
N LEU A 74 -4.53 30.46 -16.70
CA LEU A 74 -5.66 31.35 -16.97
C LEU A 74 -5.32 32.81 -16.73
N THR A 75 -4.49 33.13 -15.74
CA THR A 75 -3.98 34.50 -15.51
C THR A 75 -3.17 35.00 -16.69
N LYS A 76 -2.34 34.13 -17.31
CA LYS A 76 -1.58 34.47 -18.51
C LYS A 76 -2.50 34.70 -19.71
N GLU A 77 -3.48 33.83 -19.92
CA GLU A 77 -4.43 33.94 -21.04
C GLU A 77 -5.33 35.17 -20.91
N PHE A 78 -5.87 35.43 -19.72
CA PHE A 78 -6.81 36.52 -19.48
C PHE A 78 -6.14 37.85 -19.14
N GLY A 79 -4.82 37.88 -18.96
CA GLY A 79 -4.03 39.09 -18.70
C GLY A 79 -4.19 39.68 -17.30
N THR A 80 -4.85 38.99 -16.37
CA THR A 80 -5.05 39.46 -14.99
C THR A 80 -5.20 38.29 -14.03
N ALA A 81 -4.68 38.41 -12.80
CA ALA A 81 -4.94 37.41 -11.74
C ALA A 81 -6.37 37.50 -11.19
N ASP A 82 -7.01 38.66 -11.32
CA ASP A 82 -8.34 38.93 -10.78
C ASP A 82 -9.47 38.28 -11.59
N TRP A 83 -9.14 37.56 -12.67
CA TRP A 83 -10.12 36.78 -13.43
C TRP A 83 -10.95 35.86 -12.53
N VAL A 84 -10.32 35.32 -11.48
CA VAL A 84 -10.95 34.40 -10.54
C VAL A 84 -11.91 35.11 -9.59
N LEU A 85 -11.82 36.44 -9.43
CA LEU A 85 -12.76 37.22 -8.63
C LEU A 85 -14.05 37.51 -9.39
N CYS A 86 -13.92 37.69 -10.71
CA CYS A 86 -15.03 38.05 -11.62
C CYS A 86 -15.00 37.18 -12.89
N PRO A 87 -15.17 35.85 -12.80
CA PRO A 87 -15.12 34.94 -13.95
C PRO A 87 -16.19 35.24 -15.01
N GLU A 88 -17.28 35.91 -14.65
CA GLU A 88 -18.33 36.38 -15.56
C GLU A 88 -17.83 37.31 -16.66
N ASN A 89 -16.70 38.00 -16.45
CA ASN A 89 -16.11 38.91 -17.44
C ASN A 89 -15.38 38.16 -18.58
N HIS A 90 -15.17 36.86 -18.44
CA HIS A 90 -14.40 36.03 -19.37
C HIS A 90 -15.32 35.11 -20.20
N TYR A 91 -16.37 35.68 -20.79
CA TYR A 91 -17.24 34.97 -21.73
C TYR A 91 -16.47 34.57 -23.01
N PRO A 92 -16.73 33.40 -23.63
CA PRO A 92 -17.73 32.37 -23.31
C PRO A 92 -17.22 31.24 -22.40
N HIS A 93 -16.13 31.43 -21.66
CA HIS A 93 -15.41 30.31 -21.03
C HIS A 93 -16.10 29.69 -19.82
N PHE A 94 -17.04 30.39 -19.17
CA PHE A 94 -17.73 29.91 -17.98
C PHE A 94 -19.25 29.92 -18.15
N ASN A 95 -19.89 28.78 -17.87
CA ASN A 95 -21.34 28.64 -17.95
C ASN A 95 -22.05 29.03 -16.63
N ALA A 96 -23.37 29.14 -16.69
CA ALA A 96 -24.19 29.57 -15.55
C ALA A 96 -24.05 28.65 -14.31
N ALA A 97 -23.85 27.34 -14.49
CA ALA A 97 -23.68 26.41 -13.38
C ALA A 97 -22.37 26.67 -12.61
N THR A 98 -21.27 26.88 -13.33
CA THR A 98 -19.97 27.21 -12.74
C THR A 98 -19.97 28.60 -12.10
N LEU A 99 -20.59 29.60 -12.72
CA LEU A 99 -20.75 30.93 -12.12
C LEU A 99 -21.58 30.88 -10.83
N ARG A 100 -22.62 30.04 -10.77
CA ARG A 100 -23.39 29.82 -9.54
C ARG A 100 -22.54 29.16 -8.44
N SER A 101 -21.78 28.12 -8.77
CA SER A 101 -20.91 27.44 -7.79
C SER A 101 -19.82 28.38 -7.26
N HIS A 102 -19.20 29.16 -8.15
CA HIS A 102 -18.25 30.22 -7.81
C HIS A 102 -18.86 31.26 -6.88
N LYS A 103 -20.05 31.80 -7.21
CA LYS A 103 -20.74 32.79 -6.39
C LYS A 103 -20.99 32.28 -4.97
N ILE A 104 -21.45 31.03 -4.81
CA ILE A 104 -21.64 30.41 -3.50
C ILE A 104 -20.33 30.36 -2.70
N ALA A 105 -19.21 30.01 -3.34
CA ALA A 105 -17.89 29.99 -2.69
C ALA A 105 -17.42 31.41 -2.33
N LYS A 106 -17.62 32.40 -3.22
CA LYS A 106 -17.28 33.80 -2.99
C LYS A 106 -18.08 34.39 -1.83
N ASP A 107 -19.39 34.15 -1.77
CA ASP A 107 -20.26 34.62 -0.68
C ASP A 107 -19.83 34.02 0.67
N ARG A 108 -19.48 32.73 0.71
CA ARG A 108 -18.93 32.09 1.92
C ARG A 108 -17.61 32.72 2.36
N LEU A 109 -16.71 32.99 1.40
CA LEU A 109 -15.43 33.62 1.68
C LEU A 109 -15.61 35.06 2.20
N LEU A 110 -16.45 35.85 1.56
CA LEU A 110 -16.81 37.21 2.01
C LEU A 110 -17.34 37.21 3.43
N ASN A 111 -18.24 36.28 3.77
CA ASN A 111 -18.76 36.13 5.13
C ASN A 111 -17.64 35.80 6.13
N SER A 112 -16.70 34.91 5.77
CA SER A 112 -15.57 34.56 6.63
C SER A 112 -14.56 35.71 6.84
N LEU A 113 -14.52 36.66 5.89
CA LEU A 113 -13.67 37.85 5.92
C LEU A 113 -14.40 39.11 6.41
N ALA A 114 -15.59 38.96 7.02
CA ALA A 114 -16.41 40.07 7.51
C ALA A 114 -16.69 41.16 6.44
N GLY A 115 -16.88 40.74 5.18
CA GLY A 115 -17.20 41.63 4.06
C GLY A 115 -15.99 42.29 3.38
N ILE A 116 -14.77 42.02 3.83
CA ILE A 116 -13.54 42.46 3.15
C ILE A 116 -13.40 41.71 1.83
N GLN A 117 -13.08 42.43 0.76
CA GLN A 117 -12.89 41.83 -0.56
C GLN A 117 -11.71 40.85 -0.54
N PRO A 118 -11.91 39.60 -1.00
CA PRO A 118 -10.85 38.61 -1.03
C PRO A 118 -9.83 38.92 -2.13
N THR A 119 -8.59 38.52 -1.89
CA THR A 119 -7.55 38.45 -2.92
C THR A 119 -7.79 37.29 -3.88
N ALA A 120 -7.18 37.33 -5.08
CA ALA A 120 -7.24 36.23 -6.04
C ALA A 120 -6.77 34.91 -5.44
N ASP A 121 -5.67 34.90 -4.67
CA ASP A 121 -5.14 33.71 -4.01
C ASP A 121 -6.11 33.13 -2.97
N GLN A 122 -6.78 33.98 -2.18
CA GLN A 122 -7.82 33.54 -1.25
C GLN A 122 -9.01 32.93 -1.98
N MET A 123 -9.39 33.49 -3.13
CA MET A 123 -10.47 32.94 -3.95
C MET A 123 -10.07 31.59 -4.56
N VAL A 124 -8.86 31.44 -5.10
CA VAL A 124 -8.32 30.16 -5.58
C VAL A 124 -8.32 29.12 -4.47
N ALA A 125 -7.94 29.52 -3.26
CA ALA A 125 -7.91 28.64 -2.09
C ALA A 125 -9.30 28.20 -1.62
N ALA A 126 -10.32 29.06 -1.76
CA ALA A 126 -11.69 28.80 -1.34
C ALA A 126 -12.49 27.91 -2.30
N LEU A 127 -12.08 27.84 -3.58
CA LEU A 127 -12.69 26.98 -4.57
C LEU A 127 -12.27 25.52 -4.36
N SER A 128 -13.26 24.63 -4.27
CA SER A 128 -13.05 23.20 -4.04
C SER A 128 -12.47 22.48 -5.26
N PHE A 129 -11.88 21.30 -5.06
CA PHE A 129 -11.50 20.42 -6.17
C PHE A 129 -12.61 20.16 -7.20
N ASP A 130 -13.87 20.11 -6.77
CA ASP A 130 -15.01 19.87 -7.68
C ASP A 130 -15.15 21.02 -8.68
N PHE A 131 -14.96 22.27 -8.25
CA PHE A 131 -14.94 23.42 -9.18
C PHE A 131 -13.84 23.26 -10.25
N TRP A 132 -12.60 22.98 -9.83
CA TRP A 132 -11.46 22.88 -10.73
C TRP A 132 -11.55 21.66 -11.67
N SER A 133 -11.96 20.51 -11.16
CA SER A 133 -12.13 19.30 -11.97
C SER A 133 -13.30 19.40 -12.95
N ASN A 134 -14.38 20.12 -12.60
CA ASN A 134 -15.51 20.34 -13.50
C ASN A 134 -15.14 21.15 -14.74
N LEU A 135 -14.13 22.03 -14.67
CA LEU A 135 -13.64 22.77 -15.83
C LEU A 135 -13.08 21.85 -16.92
N PHE A 136 -12.83 20.56 -16.67
CA PHE A 136 -12.43 19.60 -17.70
C PHE A 136 -13.58 18.92 -18.43
N ARG A 137 -14.84 19.19 -18.07
CA ARG A 137 -16.02 18.62 -18.76
C ARG A 137 -16.06 19.06 -20.24
N PRO A 138 -16.71 18.27 -21.13
CA PRO A 138 -16.75 18.57 -22.56
C PRO A 138 -17.25 19.98 -22.92
N GLU A 139 -18.18 20.53 -22.13
CA GLU A 139 -18.71 21.89 -22.29
C GLU A 139 -17.66 23.01 -22.18
N TYR A 140 -16.51 22.74 -21.56
CA TYR A 140 -15.39 23.68 -21.44
C TYR A 140 -14.27 23.45 -22.47
N ASN A 141 -14.51 22.65 -23.51
CA ASN A 141 -13.50 22.43 -24.57
C ASN A 141 -12.99 23.75 -25.17
N VAL A 142 -13.84 24.77 -25.26
CA VAL A 142 -13.46 26.11 -25.75
C VAL A 142 -12.37 26.72 -24.88
N LEU A 143 -12.49 26.67 -23.55
CA LEU A 143 -11.46 27.15 -22.60
C LEU A 143 -10.10 26.49 -22.85
N TRP A 144 -10.08 25.16 -23.01
CA TRP A 144 -8.84 24.41 -23.21
C TRP A 144 -8.25 24.53 -24.61
N ALA A 145 -9.06 24.90 -25.60
CA ALA A 145 -8.61 25.21 -26.95
C ALA A 145 -8.13 26.67 -27.11
N THR A 146 -8.25 27.49 -26.05
CA THR A 146 -7.86 28.90 -26.09
C THR A 146 -6.37 29.04 -25.79
N GLY A 147 -5.65 29.72 -26.70
CA GLY A 147 -4.24 30.05 -26.56
C GLY A 147 -3.37 28.86 -26.14
N THR A 148 -2.65 29.03 -25.04
CA THR A 148 -1.75 28.01 -24.47
C THR A 148 -2.24 27.47 -23.13
N VAL A 149 -3.51 27.67 -22.77
CA VAL A 149 -4.07 27.34 -21.44
C VAL A 149 -3.81 25.90 -21.04
N LEU A 150 -4.06 24.94 -21.95
CA LEU A 150 -3.88 23.52 -21.65
C LEU A 150 -2.41 23.16 -21.45
N THR A 151 -1.52 23.63 -22.33
CA THR A 151 -0.07 23.35 -22.26
C THR A 151 0.57 24.05 -21.07
N ASP A 152 0.13 25.26 -20.72
CA ASP A 152 0.64 26.00 -19.55
C ASP A 152 0.13 25.39 -18.23
N THR A 153 -1.05 24.75 -18.24
CA THR A 153 -1.56 24.02 -17.08
C THR A 153 -0.78 22.73 -16.84
N PHE A 154 -0.37 22.04 -17.91
CA PHE A 154 0.35 20.76 -17.86
C PHE A 154 1.67 20.81 -18.66
N PRO A 155 2.66 21.60 -18.21
CA PRO A 155 3.89 21.86 -18.97
C PRO A 155 4.76 20.61 -19.19
N LEU A 156 4.59 19.57 -18.37
CA LEU A 156 5.36 18.32 -18.45
C LEU A 156 4.53 17.15 -19.00
N MET A 157 3.34 17.39 -19.54
CA MET A 157 2.56 16.34 -20.18
C MET A 157 3.19 15.95 -21.52
N PRO A 158 3.43 14.64 -21.78
CA PRO A 158 3.96 14.19 -23.07
C PRO A 158 3.08 14.61 -24.23
N ALA A 159 3.70 14.99 -25.34
CA ALA A 159 2.98 15.34 -26.56
C ALA A 159 2.35 14.10 -27.24
N PRO A 160 1.15 14.21 -27.83
CA PRO A 160 0.32 15.41 -27.87
C PRO A 160 -0.42 15.66 -26.54
N VAL A 161 -0.38 16.91 -26.08
CA VAL A 161 -1.14 17.34 -24.89
C VAL A 161 -2.61 17.42 -25.27
N THR A 162 -3.46 16.61 -24.63
CA THR A 162 -4.90 16.53 -24.96
C THR A 162 -5.80 16.76 -23.75
N SER A 163 -6.88 17.52 -23.96
CA SER A 163 -7.90 17.74 -22.94
C SER A 163 -8.67 16.46 -22.59
N ILE A 164 -8.68 15.47 -23.48
CA ILE A 164 -9.31 14.15 -23.26
C ILE A 164 -8.60 13.39 -22.13
N LYS A 165 -7.26 13.29 -22.18
CA LYS A 165 -6.49 12.62 -21.14
C LYS A 165 -6.61 13.33 -19.80
N ALA A 166 -6.49 14.67 -19.80
CA ALA A 166 -6.68 15.48 -18.59
C ALA A 166 -8.08 15.27 -17.98
N ARG A 167 -9.13 15.25 -18.80
CA ARG A 167 -10.51 14.96 -18.37
C ARG A 167 -10.65 13.60 -17.72
N GLN A 168 -10.10 12.55 -18.33
CA GLN A 168 -10.19 11.19 -17.77
C GLN A 168 -9.52 11.10 -16.39
N LEU A 169 -8.34 11.71 -16.24
CA LEU A 169 -7.65 11.78 -14.96
C LEU A 169 -8.46 12.54 -13.92
N MET A 170 -8.96 13.74 -14.25
CA MET A 170 -9.72 14.55 -13.31
C MET A 170 -11.04 13.90 -12.90
N ALA A 171 -11.72 13.22 -13.83
CA ALA A 171 -12.93 12.47 -13.52
C ALA A 171 -12.68 11.32 -12.54
N SER A 172 -11.60 10.55 -12.74
CA SER A 172 -11.22 9.45 -11.85
C SER A 172 -10.89 9.97 -10.44
N ILE A 173 -10.05 11.01 -10.36
CA ILE A 173 -9.63 11.61 -9.09
C ILE A 173 -10.84 12.21 -8.34
N ASN A 174 -11.72 12.94 -9.04
CA ASN A 174 -12.90 13.52 -8.42
C ASN A 174 -13.87 12.44 -7.91
N HIS A 175 -14.06 11.36 -8.68
CA HIS A 175 -14.87 10.23 -8.26
C HIS A 175 -14.31 9.58 -6.98
N LEU A 176 -13.00 9.31 -6.90
CA LEU A 176 -12.37 8.79 -5.69
C LEU A 176 -12.55 9.75 -4.50
N ARG A 177 -12.28 11.04 -4.70
CA ARG A 177 -12.41 12.08 -3.68
C ARG A 177 -13.84 12.13 -3.13
N ASN A 178 -14.84 12.07 -4.01
CA ASN A 178 -16.25 12.09 -3.60
C ASN A 178 -16.64 10.85 -2.80
N ARG A 179 -16.22 9.65 -3.22
CA ARG A 179 -16.41 8.43 -2.42
C ARG A 179 -15.82 8.58 -1.01
N ILE A 180 -14.60 9.09 -0.90
CA ILE A 180 -13.94 9.32 0.39
C ILE A 180 -14.71 10.33 1.25
N ALA A 181 -15.13 11.45 0.65
CA ALA A 181 -15.89 12.50 1.35
C ALA A 181 -17.27 12.02 1.82
N HIS A 182 -17.92 11.12 1.09
CA HIS A 182 -19.19 10.49 1.47
C HIS A 182 -19.01 9.26 2.35
N HIS A 183 -17.79 8.95 2.77
CA HIS A 183 -17.44 7.77 3.55
C HIS A 183 -17.91 6.46 2.90
N GLU A 184 -17.87 6.37 1.57
CA GLU A 184 -18.21 5.17 0.83
C GLU A 184 -17.08 4.11 0.89
N PRO A 185 -17.39 2.83 0.64
CA PRO A 185 -16.37 1.80 0.48
C PRO A 185 -15.48 2.07 -0.73
N ILE A 186 -14.16 2.13 -0.55
CA ILE A 186 -13.16 2.27 -1.62
C ILE A 186 -12.24 1.05 -1.74
N HIS A 187 -12.26 0.13 -0.78
CA HIS A 187 -11.44 -1.09 -0.80
C HIS A 187 -11.71 -2.04 -1.98
N ARG A 188 -12.79 -1.82 -2.75
CA ARG A 188 -13.21 -2.67 -3.88
C ARG A 188 -12.69 -2.21 -5.24
N ILE A 189 -12.15 -1.01 -5.33
CA ILE A 189 -11.58 -0.48 -6.58
C ILE A 189 -10.06 -0.67 -6.59
N ASN A 190 -9.45 -0.55 -7.77
CA ASN A 190 -7.99 -0.64 -7.90
C ASN A 190 -7.31 0.62 -7.34
N LEU A 191 -7.09 0.63 -6.03
CA LEU A 191 -6.54 1.78 -5.31
C LEU A 191 -5.09 2.11 -5.71
N GLN A 192 -4.32 1.12 -6.18
CA GLN A 192 -2.98 1.38 -6.70
C GLN A 192 -3.06 2.20 -7.98
N GLU A 193 -3.95 1.81 -8.90
CA GLU A 193 -4.19 2.55 -10.14
C GLU A 193 -4.71 3.97 -9.88
N GLU A 194 -5.63 4.16 -8.92
CA GLU A 194 -6.07 5.51 -8.57
C GLU A 194 -4.95 6.37 -7.98
N PHE A 195 -4.08 5.79 -7.15
CA PHE A 195 -2.89 6.50 -6.66
C PHE A 195 -1.92 6.86 -7.80
N ASP A 196 -1.77 5.96 -8.78
CA ASP A 196 -0.93 6.20 -9.95
C ASP A 196 -1.51 7.30 -10.84
N LYS A 197 -2.84 7.39 -11.03
CA LYS A 197 -3.50 8.51 -11.74
C LYS A 197 -3.28 9.85 -11.05
N ILE A 198 -3.35 9.89 -9.71
CA ILE A 198 -3.03 11.09 -8.92
C ILE A 198 -1.56 11.47 -9.15
N SER A 199 -0.66 10.50 -9.03
CA SER A 199 0.77 10.70 -9.26
C SER A 199 1.07 11.18 -10.68
N GLU A 200 0.42 10.60 -11.69
CA GLU A 200 0.55 10.97 -13.10
C GLU A 200 0.16 12.43 -13.30
N THR A 201 -1.00 12.84 -12.77
CA THR A 201 -1.47 14.23 -12.84
C THR A 201 -0.46 15.20 -12.26
N VAL A 202 0.08 14.93 -11.06
CA VAL A 202 1.08 15.79 -10.44
C VAL A 202 2.37 15.83 -11.26
N SER A 203 2.79 14.71 -11.86
CA SER A 203 3.99 14.69 -12.72
C SER A 203 3.86 15.54 -13.98
N TYR A 204 2.65 15.71 -14.51
CA TYR A 204 2.41 16.61 -15.65
C TYR A 204 2.53 18.10 -15.29
N ILE A 205 2.55 18.43 -13.99
CA ILE A 205 2.70 19.80 -13.51
C ILE A 205 4.11 20.01 -12.94
N CYS A 206 4.57 19.12 -12.05
CA CYS A 206 5.87 19.21 -11.38
C CYS A 206 6.37 17.83 -10.92
N GLY A 207 7.51 17.40 -11.47
CA GLY A 207 8.14 16.11 -11.12
C GLY A 207 8.65 16.03 -9.68
N ASP A 208 9.13 17.15 -9.12
CA ASP A 208 9.64 17.20 -7.74
C ASP A 208 8.52 17.08 -6.72
N THR A 209 7.40 17.79 -6.94
CA THR A 209 6.20 17.67 -6.11
C THR A 209 5.64 16.25 -6.15
N GLN A 210 5.63 15.61 -7.33
CA GLN A 210 5.24 14.21 -7.47
C GLN A 210 6.14 13.29 -6.65
N SER A 211 7.46 13.46 -6.77
CA SER A 211 8.45 12.65 -6.06
C SER A 211 8.31 12.80 -4.54
N TRP A 212 8.13 14.03 -4.06
CA TRP A 212 7.88 14.32 -2.65
C TRP A 212 6.57 13.70 -2.16
N MET A 213 5.47 13.86 -2.90
CA MET A 213 4.17 13.27 -2.58
C MET A 213 4.25 11.74 -2.45
N LYS A 214 4.93 11.06 -3.39
CA LYS A 214 5.09 9.59 -3.35
C LYS A 214 5.85 9.14 -2.10
N LYS A 215 6.93 9.83 -1.74
CA LYS A 215 7.76 9.49 -0.57
C LYS A 215 7.03 9.71 0.76
N CYS A 216 6.19 10.73 0.85
CA CYS A 216 5.43 11.06 2.07
C CYS A 216 4.07 10.35 2.16
N SER A 217 3.58 9.76 1.06
CA SER A 217 2.33 9.01 1.03
C SER A 217 2.43 7.69 1.79
N THR A 218 1.34 7.32 2.46
CA THR A 218 1.20 6.02 3.13
C THR A 218 0.18 5.10 2.48
N VAL A 219 -0.38 5.49 1.32
CA VAL A 219 -1.39 4.70 0.59
C VAL A 219 -0.93 3.26 0.38
N THR A 220 0.25 3.06 -0.21
CA THR A 220 0.78 1.71 -0.51
C THR A 220 1.00 0.89 0.77
N ARG A 221 1.48 1.51 1.85
CA ARG A 221 1.65 0.84 3.15
C ARG A 221 0.30 0.42 3.74
N THR A 222 -0.70 1.29 3.67
CA THR A 222 -2.05 1.00 4.19
C THR A 222 -2.75 -0.06 3.35
N LEU A 223 -2.58 -0.04 2.03
CA LEU A 223 -3.11 -1.06 1.10
C LEU A 223 -2.60 -2.45 1.46
N ARG A 224 -1.30 -2.59 1.76
CA ARG A 224 -0.68 -3.85 2.20
C ARG A 224 -1.10 -4.30 3.59
N ALA A 225 -1.59 -3.39 4.42
CA ALA A 225 -2.03 -3.67 5.79
C ALA A 225 -3.52 -4.05 5.89
N GLY A 226 -4.10 -4.60 4.81
CA GLY A 226 -5.46 -5.13 4.82
C GLY A 226 -5.61 -6.28 5.80
N PRO A 227 -6.81 -6.46 6.40
CA PRO A 227 -7.02 -7.53 7.35
C PRO A 227 -6.85 -8.91 6.67
N PRO A 228 -6.22 -9.88 7.33
CA PRO A 228 -6.14 -11.26 6.85
C PRO A 228 -7.54 -11.86 6.72
N LYS A 229 -7.77 -12.69 5.69
CA LYS A 229 -9.06 -13.38 5.50
C LYS A 229 -9.32 -14.47 6.55
N LYS A 230 -8.26 -15.06 7.11
CA LYS A 230 -8.34 -16.27 7.97
C LYS A 230 -7.89 -16.05 9.42
N SER A 231 -7.01 -15.09 9.68
CA SER A 231 -6.43 -14.89 11.03
C SER A 231 -7.17 -13.83 11.85
N SER A 232 -7.30 -14.09 13.15
CA SER A 232 -7.76 -13.12 14.15
C SER A 232 -6.63 -12.28 14.75
N LEU A 233 -5.37 -12.62 14.48
CA LEU A 233 -4.20 -11.95 15.05
C LEU A 233 -3.81 -10.70 14.24
N PRO A 234 -3.35 -9.63 14.91
CA PRO A 234 -2.95 -8.41 14.24
C PRO A 234 -1.62 -8.60 13.51
N GLY A 235 -1.49 -8.04 12.32
CA GLY A 235 -0.24 -8.09 11.57
C GLY A 235 -0.42 -7.72 10.10
N LEU A 236 0.70 -7.58 9.38
CA LEU A 236 0.69 -7.57 7.93
C LEU A 236 0.50 -9.00 7.44
N GLN A 237 -0.21 -9.21 6.33
CA GLN A 237 -0.21 -10.51 5.67
C GLN A 237 1.20 -10.87 5.24
N VAL A 238 1.59 -12.14 5.40
CA VAL A 238 2.90 -12.65 5.04
C VAL A 238 3.17 -12.39 3.55
N SER A 239 2.18 -12.60 2.68
CA SER A 239 2.23 -12.27 1.24
C SER A 239 2.58 -10.81 0.93
N SER A 240 2.27 -9.87 1.84
CA SER A 240 2.55 -8.44 1.67
C SER A 240 3.97 -8.03 2.11
N THR A 241 4.70 -8.95 2.73
CA THR A 241 6.09 -8.77 3.16
C THR A 241 7.07 -9.19 2.06
N ASN A 242 8.30 -8.68 2.11
CA ASN A 242 9.31 -8.98 1.09
C ASN A 242 9.96 -10.34 1.37
N ILE A 243 9.25 -11.41 1.04
CA ILE A 243 9.74 -12.78 1.16
C ILE A 243 10.53 -13.14 -0.10
N ARG A 244 11.72 -13.69 0.10
CA ARG A 244 12.58 -14.17 -0.98
C ARG A 244 12.47 -15.68 -1.07
N GLN A 245 12.46 -16.20 -2.29
CA GLN A 245 12.60 -17.63 -2.50
C GLN A 245 13.90 -18.12 -1.86
N PRO A 246 13.87 -19.27 -1.17
CA PRO A 246 15.06 -19.81 -0.56
C PRO A 246 16.01 -20.33 -1.65
N LEU A 247 17.29 -20.47 -1.29
CA LEU A 247 18.24 -21.19 -2.13
C LEU A 247 17.80 -22.66 -2.20
N GLU A 248 17.57 -23.16 -3.41
CA GLU A 248 17.24 -24.56 -3.66
C GLU A 248 18.48 -25.32 -4.11
N LEU A 249 18.77 -26.45 -3.46
CA LEU A 249 19.90 -27.33 -3.75
C LEU A 249 19.41 -28.78 -3.87
N SER A 250 20.22 -29.63 -4.52
CA SER A 250 19.97 -31.08 -4.60
C SER A 250 20.66 -31.82 -3.45
N PHE A 251 20.19 -33.03 -3.13
CA PHE A 251 20.80 -33.89 -2.12
C PHE A 251 22.28 -34.23 -2.43
N ASP A 252 22.61 -34.35 -3.71
CA ASP A 252 23.97 -34.70 -4.18
C ASP A 252 24.93 -33.51 -4.22
N THR A 253 24.49 -32.32 -3.80
CA THR A 253 25.31 -31.11 -3.83
C THR A 253 26.51 -31.27 -2.90
N PRO A 254 27.77 -31.12 -3.38
CA PRO A 254 28.95 -31.20 -2.54
C PRO A 254 28.96 -30.11 -1.47
N LEU A 255 29.42 -30.45 -0.27
CA LEU A 255 29.44 -29.56 0.89
C LEU A 255 30.23 -28.27 0.67
N THR A 256 31.32 -28.33 -0.10
CA THR A 256 32.13 -27.14 -0.47
C THR A 256 31.32 -26.08 -1.22
N THR A 257 30.44 -26.53 -2.12
CA THR A 257 29.56 -25.68 -2.91
C THR A 257 28.37 -25.21 -2.08
N ALA A 258 27.77 -26.14 -1.31
CA ALA A 258 26.62 -25.83 -0.46
C ALA A 258 26.96 -24.78 0.60
N LEU A 259 28.10 -24.90 1.31
CA LEU A 259 28.56 -23.92 2.29
C LEU A 259 28.70 -22.52 1.70
N SER A 260 29.40 -22.42 0.56
CA SER A 260 29.64 -21.16 -0.13
C SER A 260 28.33 -20.50 -0.56
N ALA A 261 27.35 -21.28 -1.02
CA ALA A 261 26.06 -20.78 -1.45
C ALA A 261 25.16 -20.36 -0.27
N ILE A 262 25.13 -21.15 0.82
CA ILE A 262 24.28 -20.92 2.01
C ILE A 262 24.70 -19.65 2.76
N ILE A 263 25.99 -19.38 2.91
CA ILE A 263 26.50 -18.23 3.68
C ILE A 263 26.06 -16.89 3.08
N LEU A 264 25.82 -16.84 1.77
CA LEU A 264 25.37 -15.65 1.05
C LEU A 264 23.87 -15.36 1.21
N GLN A 265 23.10 -16.30 1.75
CA GLN A 265 21.65 -16.16 1.90
C GLN A 265 21.24 -15.43 3.19
N ARG A 266 20.03 -14.87 3.16
CA ARG A 266 19.36 -14.30 4.35
C ARG A 266 17.91 -14.78 4.40
N PRO A 267 17.54 -15.70 5.32
CA PRO A 267 18.41 -16.38 6.29
C PRO A 267 19.43 -17.34 5.65
N GLN A 268 20.50 -17.70 6.37
CA GLN A 268 21.58 -18.59 5.90
C GLN A 268 21.15 -20.06 5.90
N VAL A 269 20.20 -20.39 5.02
CA VAL A 269 19.61 -21.72 4.89
C VAL A 269 19.43 -22.08 3.42
N ALA A 270 19.37 -23.37 3.13
CA ALA A 270 18.96 -23.91 1.84
C ALA A 270 17.79 -24.88 2.00
N MET A 271 16.91 -24.89 1.01
CA MET A 271 15.95 -25.96 0.80
C MET A 271 16.60 -27.03 -0.08
N VAL A 272 16.74 -28.24 0.46
CA VAL A 272 17.25 -29.40 -0.26
C VAL A 272 16.07 -30.20 -0.78
N LEU A 273 16.00 -30.38 -2.10
CA LEU A 273 14.87 -30.97 -2.80
C LEU A 273 15.30 -32.27 -3.51
N ASP A 274 14.45 -33.29 -3.41
CA ASP A 274 14.57 -34.53 -4.17
C ASP A 274 13.68 -34.46 -5.42
N GLN A 275 14.01 -35.23 -6.46
CA GLN A 275 13.21 -35.39 -7.67
C GLN A 275 11.80 -35.93 -7.37
N ASN A 276 11.62 -36.61 -6.23
CA ASN A 276 10.34 -37.13 -5.75
C ASN A 276 9.52 -36.12 -4.91
N GLY A 277 10.00 -34.89 -4.74
CA GLY A 277 9.29 -33.82 -4.01
C GLY A 277 9.52 -33.80 -2.49
N THR A 278 10.43 -34.63 -1.97
CA THR A 278 10.88 -34.54 -0.58
C THR A 278 11.69 -33.26 -0.38
N SER A 279 11.38 -32.49 0.65
CA SER A 279 12.05 -31.22 0.95
C SER A 279 12.61 -31.22 2.38
N SER A 280 13.89 -30.89 2.54
CA SER A 280 14.55 -30.73 3.84
C SER A 280 15.22 -29.37 3.94
N LEU A 281 15.11 -28.71 5.10
CA LEU A 281 15.84 -27.47 5.36
C LEU A 281 17.22 -27.81 5.90
N VAL A 282 18.28 -27.32 5.26
CA VAL A 282 19.66 -27.45 5.76
C VAL A 282 20.21 -26.08 6.14
N THR A 283 20.86 -26.02 7.30
CA THR A 283 21.48 -24.80 7.83
C THR A 283 23.01 -24.91 7.87
N GLY A 284 23.70 -23.78 7.86
CA GLY A 284 25.16 -23.78 8.07
C GLY A 284 25.57 -24.40 9.43
N LEU A 285 24.73 -24.28 10.46
CA LEU A 285 24.97 -24.89 11.76
C LEU A 285 24.93 -26.42 11.71
N GLN A 286 23.98 -27.00 10.97
CA GLN A 286 23.93 -28.46 10.79
C GLN A 286 25.16 -28.98 10.07
N ILE A 287 25.64 -28.27 9.05
CA ILE A 287 26.88 -28.63 8.37
C ILE A 287 28.05 -28.62 9.35
N LEU A 288 28.14 -27.61 10.22
CA LEU A 288 29.17 -27.55 11.26
C LEU A 288 29.06 -28.70 12.27
N GLN A 289 27.84 -29.05 12.69
CA GLN A 289 27.58 -30.18 13.59
C GLN A 289 27.97 -31.51 12.95
N PHE A 290 27.66 -31.69 11.67
CA PHE A 290 28.09 -32.84 10.89
C PHE A 290 29.61 -32.92 10.85
N MET A 291 30.28 -31.80 10.56
CA MET A 291 31.73 -31.73 10.53
C MET A 291 32.37 -32.01 11.90
N GLU A 292 31.78 -31.53 12.99
CA GLU A 292 32.28 -31.85 14.33
C GLU A 292 32.16 -33.34 14.64
N LYS A 293 31.00 -33.94 14.35
CA LYS A 293 30.72 -35.37 14.57
C LYS A 293 31.68 -36.25 13.76
N ASN A 294 31.82 -35.99 12.46
CA ASN A 294 32.72 -36.78 11.60
C ASN A 294 34.20 -36.59 11.99
N ALA A 295 34.60 -35.42 12.48
CA ALA A 295 35.97 -35.18 12.93
C ALA A 295 36.29 -36.00 14.19
N ILE A 296 35.33 -36.18 15.09
CA ILE A 296 35.48 -37.06 16.27
C ILE A 296 35.64 -38.52 15.84
N GLU A 297 34.85 -38.98 14.86
CA GLU A 297 34.85 -40.36 14.38
C GLU A 297 36.11 -40.70 13.56
N ASN A 298 36.66 -39.75 12.81
CA ASN A 298 37.77 -39.96 11.86
C ASN A 298 39.12 -39.36 12.31
N GLY A 299 39.29 -39.06 13.60
CA GLY A 299 40.59 -38.61 14.15
C GLY A 299 41.01 -37.18 13.75
N GLY A 300 40.04 -36.31 13.49
CA GLY A 300 40.23 -34.86 13.31
C GLY A 300 40.25 -34.35 11.87
N GLY A 301 40.21 -35.25 10.88
CA GLY A 301 40.19 -34.89 9.45
C GLY A 301 38.83 -35.11 8.80
N ILE A 302 38.36 -34.13 8.02
CA ILE A 302 37.23 -34.27 7.10
C ILE A 302 37.63 -33.73 5.73
N LEU A 303 37.41 -34.53 4.70
CA LEU A 303 37.52 -34.08 3.32
C LEU A 303 36.13 -33.60 2.85
N ILE A 304 35.88 -32.30 3.01
CA ILE A 304 34.57 -31.66 2.72
C ILE A 304 34.16 -31.83 1.23
N SER A 305 35.12 -32.15 0.35
CA SER A 305 34.86 -32.41 -1.08
C SER A 305 34.11 -33.71 -1.34
N ASP A 306 34.22 -34.69 -0.45
CA ASP A 306 33.71 -36.04 -0.67
C ASP A 306 32.32 -36.26 -0.04
N GLU A 307 31.88 -35.27 0.73
CA GLU A 307 30.65 -35.29 1.50
C GLU A 307 29.57 -34.42 0.81
N THR A 308 28.33 -34.84 0.91
CA THR A 308 27.16 -34.22 0.27
C THR A 308 26.14 -33.70 1.29
N LEU A 309 25.13 -32.97 0.81
CA LEU A 309 23.99 -32.58 1.66
C LEU A 309 23.18 -33.79 2.14
N SER A 310 23.16 -34.89 1.38
CA SER A 310 22.55 -36.15 1.82
C SER A 310 23.19 -36.67 3.11
N ASP A 311 24.53 -36.62 3.19
CA ASP A 311 25.28 -37.09 4.35
C ASP A 311 24.98 -36.25 5.59
N VAL A 312 24.88 -34.92 5.42
CA VAL A 312 24.49 -34.01 6.51
C VAL A 312 23.09 -34.34 7.03
N ILE A 313 22.12 -34.51 6.13
CA ILE A 313 20.72 -34.77 6.49
C ILE A 313 20.57 -36.12 7.20
N ALA A 314 21.31 -37.15 6.75
CA ALA A 314 21.25 -38.48 7.36
C ALA A 314 21.89 -38.53 8.76
N ASN A 315 22.84 -37.64 9.05
CA ASN A 315 23.68 -37.74 10.25
C ASN A 315 23.46 -36.63 11.28
N THR A 316 22.57 -35.67 11.02
CA THR A 316 22.25 -34.56 11.92
C THR A 316 20.75 -34.43 12.15
N ASP A 317 20.38 -33.87 13.30
CA ASP A 317 18.98 -33.58 13.59
C ASP A 317 18.45 -32.47 12.67
N ALA A 318 17.28 -32.69 12.09
CA ALA A 318 16.59 -31.69 11.29
C ALA A 318 16.21 -30.46 12.15
N PRO A 319 16.29 -29.23 11.61
CA PRO A 319 15.85 -28.05 12.32
C PRO A 319 14.34 -28.15 12.57
N GLN A 320 13.88 -27.62 13.70
CA GLN A 320 12.44 -27.57 13.96
C GLN A 320 11.80 -26.56 13.01
N VAL A 321 11.02 -27.07 12.07
CA VAL A 321 10.28 -26.27 11.09
C VAL A 321 8.78 -26.39 11.32
N ASP A 322 8.06 -25.32 11.04
CA ASP A 322 6.61 -25.34 10.90
C ASP A 322 6.21 -24.59 9.61
N TYR A 323 4.97 -24.74 9.19
CA TYR A 323 4.49 -24.23 7.91
C TYR A 323 3.48 -23.11 8.11
N ILE A 324 3.60 -22.08 7.27
CA ILE A 324 2.63 -20.98 7.21
C ILE A 324 2.18 -20.73 5.78
N SER A 325 0.96 -20.22 5.66
CA SER A 325 0.38 -19.77 4.41
C SER A 325 0.77 -18.31 4.13
N PRO A 326 0.83 -17.87 2.86
CA PRO A 326 0.95 -16.45 2.52
C PRO A 326 -0.19 -15.59 3.05
N ASP A 327 -1.35 -16.21 3.32
CA ASP A 327 -2.53 -15.56 3.90
C ASP A 327 -2.42 -15.31 5.41
N ASP A 328 -1.47 -15.96 6.09
CA ASP A 328 -1.23 -15.75 7.52
C ASP A 328 -0.66 -14.35 7.75
N THR A 329 -0.65 -13.90 9.01
CA THR A 329 -0.12 -12.59 9.40
C THR A 329 1.23 -12.69 10.11
N THR A 330 1.92 -11.56 10.19
CA THR A 330 3.05 -11.40 11.12
C THR A 330 2.68 -11.69 12.57
N GLY A 331 1.40 -11.55 12.95
CA GLY A 331 0.89 -11.93 14.27
C GLY A 331 0.86 -13.45 14.46
N ASP A 332 0.41 -14.19 13.45
CA ASP A 332 0.43 -15.66 13.44
C ASP A 332 1.86 -16.20 13.49
N VAL A 333 2.75 -15.60 12.69
CA VAL A 333 4.19 -15.89 12.71
C VAL A 333 4.77 -15.73 14.12
N LEU A 334 4.47 -14.62 14.80
CA LEU A 334 4.92 -14.36 16.16
C LEU A 334 4.32 -15.35 17.17
N ALA A 335 3.04 -15.70 17.03
CA ALA A 335 2.37 -16.65 17.90
C ALA A 335 2.95 -18.06 17.77
N LEU A 336 3.38 -18.45 16.56
CA LEU A 336 4.07 -19.72 16.32
C LEU A 336 5.49 -19.75 16.91
N PHE A 337 6.26 -18.68 16.75
CA PHE A 337 7.60 -18.60 17.37
C PHE A 337 7.56 -18.47 18.90
N PHE A 338 6.54 -17.79 19.43
CA PHE A 338 6.39 -17.48 20.85
C PHE A 338 5.02 -17.90 21.40
N PRO A 339 4.71 -19.21 21.41
CA PRO A 339 3.43 -19.71 21.89
C PRO A 339 3.28 -19.48 23.40
N ARG A 340 2.05 -19.17 23.83
CA ARG A 340 1.72 -19.04 25.26
C ARG A 340 1.69 -20.42 25.92
N GLY A 341 2.61 -20.68 26.84
CA GLY A 341 2.67 -21.90 27.65
C GLY A 341 4.04 -22.58 27.66
N LYS A 342 4.37 -23.30 28.73
CA LYS A 342 5.71 -23.89 28.95
C LYS A 342 6.04 -25.14 28.11
N LYS A 343 5.06 -25.74 27.40
CA LYS A 343 5.21 -27.06 26.75
C LYS A 343 5.05 -27.08 25.22
N ALA A 344 4.86 -25.94 24.56
CA ALA A 344 4.69 -25.90 23.11
C ALA A 344 6.06 -25.98 22.39
N LYS A 345 6.19 -26.85 21.38
CA LYS A 345 7.36 -26.90 20.49
C LYS A 345 7.49 -25.55 19.78
N ARG A 346 8.70 -25.00 19.74
CA ARG A 346 8.98 -23.70 19.13
C ARG A 346 9.78 -23.91 17.85
N PRO A 347 9.22 -23.63 16.67
CA PRO A 347 9.99 -23.73 15.44
C PRO A 347 11.17 -22.76 15.46
N GLN A 348 12.28 -23.21 14.87
CA GLN A 348 13.44 -22.37 14.57
C GLN A 348 13.24 -21.63 13.24
N TYR A 349 12.48 -22.24 12.32
CA TYR A 349 12.16 -21.67 11.02
C TYR A 349 10.69 -21.92 10.67
N LEU A 350 10.09 -20.98 9.95
CA LEU A 350 8.79 -21.15 9.32
C LEU A 350 8.97 -21.17 7.80
N ILE A 351 8.39 -22.18 7.15
CA ILE A 351 8.40 -22.30 5.68
C ILE A 351 7.10 -21.72 5.16
N VAL A 352 7.20 -20.71 4.30
CA VAL A 352 6.05 -20.09 3.63
C VAL A 352 5.70 -20.92 2.41
N LYS A 353 4.53 -21.56 2.43
CA LYS A 353 4.11 -22.49 1.38
C LYS A 353 2.77 -22.08 0.78
N ASP A 354 2.73 -22.03 -0.55
CA ASP A 354 1.51 -21.86 -1.33
C ASP A 354 1.26 -23.17 -2.10
N ASP A 355 0.30 -23.96 -1.63
CA ASP A 355 0.06 -25.35 -2.04
C ASP A 355 1.31 -26.25 -1.97
N GLN A 356 1.94 -26.51 -3.13
CA GLN A 356 3.16 -27.32 -3.27
C GLN A 356 4.42 -26.45 -3.41
N ARG A 357 4.27 -25.14 -3.62
CA ARG A 357 5.39 -24.22 -3.90
C ARG A 357 5.91 -23.59 -2.62
N ILE A 358 7.23 -23.59 -2.46
CA ILE A 358 7.92 -22.86 -1.39
C ILE A 358 8.18 -21.43 -1.86
N LEU A 359 7.68 -20.46 -1.09
CA LEU A 359 7.83 -19.03 -1.39
C LEU A 359 8.98 -18.38 -0.61
N GLY A 360 9.32 -18.93 0.55
CA GLY A 360 10.44 -18.45 1.36
C GLY A 360 10.52 -19.10 2.73
N VAL A 361 11.54 -18.69 3.48
CA VAL A 361 11.81 -19.17 4.84
C VAL A 361 11.98 -17.99 5.78
N ILE A 362 11.30 -18.02 6.91
CA ILE A 362 11.39 -17.03 7.98
C ILE A 362 12.14 -17.67 9.15
N GLN A 363 13.22 -17.05 9.60
CA GLN A 363 13.98 -17.50 10.76
C GLN A 363 13.42 -16.86 12.05
N ASN A 364 13.38 -17.63 13.13
CA ASN A 364 13.03 -17.12 14.45
C ASN A 364 13.95 -15.94 14.82
N PRO A 365 13.40 -14.74 15.14
CA PRO A 365 14.22 -13.58 15.44
C PRO A 365 15.05 -13.82 16.72
N VAL A 366 16.38 -13.86 16.56
CA VAL A 366 17.30 -13.85 17.69
C VAL A 366 17.26 -12.45 18.31
N VAL A 367 16.52 -12.32 19.42
CA VAL A 367 16.54 -11.08 20.22
C VAL A 367 17.92 -10.97 20.87
N LYS A 368 18.84 -10.27 20.20
CA LYS A 368 20.08 -9.82 20.84
C LYS A 368 19.70 -8.68 21.78
N TYR A 369 19.72 -8.94 23.09
CA TYR A 369 19.76 -7.85 24.07
C TYR A 369 21.09 -7.11 23.85
N ALA A 370 21.00 -5.88 23.38
CA ALA A 370 22.13 -4.97 23.27
C ALA A 370 22.33 -4.24 24.59
#